data_AF-A0A2S6T799-F1
#
_entry.id   AF-A0A2S6T799-F1
#
_cell.length_a   1.000
_cell.length_b   1.000
_cell.length_c   1.000
_cell.angle_alpha   90.00
_cell.angle_beta   90.00
_cell.angle_gamma   90.00
#
_symmetry.space_group_name_H-M   'P 1'
#
loop_
_entity.id
_entity.type
_entity.pdbx_description
1 polymer ?
#
loop_
_entity_poly.entity_id
_entity_poly.type
_entity_poly.pdbx_seq_one_letter_code
_entity_poly.pdbx_strand_id
1 'polypeptide(L)'
;MLSHGIVSAALFLCVGVVYDRIHSREINTYGGLVHRMPVYAFVFLLFALASVGLPGTSGFVGEILVLVGAFEANTWVAALIAIGMVLGAAYMLYLYRRVIFGELTKDHLKDILDLDRREVAVFAPLVIIVLWMGIYPASFLDVMNASVTNLVNEYNTALTAAADSQITTASR
;
A
#
# COMPACT_ATOMS: atom_id res chain seq x y z
N MET A 1 -7.45 -0.18 -4.13
CA MET A 1 -7.03 0.39 -5.43
C MET A 1 -6.51 1.82 -5.30
N LEU A 2 -7.33 2.78 -4.84
CA LEU A 2 -6.90 4.19 -4.69
C LEU A 2 -5.66 4.34 -3.80
N SER A 3 -5.72 3.78 -2.58
CA SER A 3 -4.59 3.76 -1.64
C SER A 3 -3.32 3.17 -2.28
N HIS A 4 -3.43 1.99 -2.90
CA HIS A 4 -2.31 1.34 -3.57
C HIS A 4 -1.72 2.22 -4.69
N GLY A 5 -2.55 2.87 -5.52
CA GLY A 5 -2.07 3.74 -6.60
C GLY A 5 -1.20 4.89 -6.08
N ILE A 6 -1.62 5.52 -4.98
CA ILE A 6 -0.89 6.63 -4.36
C ILE A 6 0.40 6.14 -3.70
N VAL A 7 0.33 5.07 -2.91
CA VAL A 7 1.48 4.52 -2.18
C VAL A 7 2.52 3.94 -3.15
N SER A 8 2.12 3.18 -4.17
CA SER A 8 3.05 2.66 -5.18
C SER A 8 3.70 3.78 -5.97
N ALA A 9 2.96 4.81 -6.39
CA ALA A 9 3.55 5.96 -7.06
C ALA A 9 4.61 6.65 -6.19
N ALA A 10 4.33 6.83 -4.90
CA ALA A 10 5.28 7.39 -3.95
C ALA A 10 6.53 6.52 -3.75
N LEU A 11 6.36 5.20 -3.62
CA LEU A 11 7.48 4.26 -3.50
C LEU A 11 8.35 4.23 -4.77
N PHE A 12 7.75 4.26 -5.96
CA PHE A 12 8.49 4.37 -7.21
C PHE A 12 9.25 5.70 -7.31
N LEU A 13 8.68 6.78 -6.81
CA LEU A 13 9.37 8.07 -6.73
C LEU A 13 10.57 7.98 -5.77
N CYS A 14 10.41 7.32 -4.61
CA CYS A 14 11.52 7.06 -3.69
C CYS A 14 12.66 6.25 -4.33
N VAL A 15 12.32 5.26 -5.17
CA VAL A 15 13.31 4.49 -5.94
C VAL A 15 14.00 5.38 -6.97
N GLY A 16 13.26 6.26 -7.66
CA GLY A 16 13.82 7.21 -8.63
C GLY A 16 14.85 8.16 -8.01
N VAL A 17 14.53 8.74 -6.85
CA VAL A 17 15.39 9.64 -6.06
C VAL A 17 16.74 8.98 -5.70
N VAL A 18 16.72 7.72 -5.28
CA VAL A 18 17.94 6.96 -4.94
C VAL A 18 18.69 6.51 -6.18
N TYR A 19 17.97 6.11 -7.23
CA TYR A 19 18.57 5.73 -8.49
C TYR A 19 19.31 6.90 -9.16
N ASP A 20 18.77 8.12 -9.13
CA ASP A 20 19.42 9.31 -9.68
C ASP A 20 20.73 9.64 -8.95
N ARG A 21 20.83 9.32 -7.65
CA ARG A 21 22.04 9.56 -6.85
C ARG A 21 23.10 8.47 -7.02
N ILE A 22 22.69 7.21 -7.13
CA ILE A 22 23.60 6.04 -7.03
C ILE A 22 23.79 5.31 -8.38
N HIS A 23 22.88 5.51 -9.34
CA HIS A 23 22.86 4.89 -10.67
C HIS A 23 22.95 3.35 -10.67
N SER A 24 22.68 2.71 -9.52
CA SER A 24 22.66 1.26 -9.34
C SER A 24 21.26 0.84 -8.89
N ARG A 25 20.87 -0.39 -9.24
CA ARG A 25 19.64 -1.06 -8.79
C ARG A 25 19.92 -2.20 -7.80
N GLU A 26 21.19 -2.48 -7.55
CA GLU A 26 21.62 -3.58 -6.68
C GLU A 26 21.39 -3.21 -5.22
N ILE A 27 20.56 -4.00 -4.52
CA ILE A 27 20.24 -3.76 -3.10
C ILE A 27 21.49 -3.83 -2.23
N ASN A 28 22.45 -4.69 -2.61
CA ASN A 28 23.74 -4.80 -1.94
C ASN A 28 24.58 -3.52 -2.05
N THR A 29 24.28 -2.61 -2.98
CA THR A 29 24.94 -1.31 -3.12
C THR A 29 24.49 -0.31 -2.06
N TYR A 30 23.26 -0.46 -1.56
CA TYR A 30 22.70 0.40 -0.52
C TYR A 30 23.10 -0.09 0.88
N GLY A 31 23.05 0.83 1.85
CA GLY A 31 23.32 0.55 3.25
C GLY A 31 23.61 1.84 4.03
N GLY A 32 22.96 2.00 5.18
CA GLY A 32 23.18 3.13 6.09
C GLY A 32 22.67 4.49 5.61
N LEU A 33 21.80 4.55 4.59
CA LEU A 33 21.31 5.82 4.02
C LEU A 33 20.73 6.78 5.07
N VAL A 34 20.23 6.28 6.21
CA VAL A 34 19.75 7.10 7.34
C VAL A 34 20.75 8.16 7.81
N HIS A 35 22.06 7.89 7.73
CA HIS A 35 23.09 8.81 8.21
C HIS A 35 23.31 10.02 7.31
N ARG A 36 22.93 9.93 6.02
CA ARG A 36 23.16 10.98 5.02
C ARG A 36 21.87 11.55 4.45
N MET A 37 20.81 10.75 4.39
CA MET A 37 19.50 11.12 3.89
C MET A 37 18.39 10.81 4.91
N PRO A 38 18.39 11.45 6.10
CA PRO A 38 17.40 11.19 7.15
C PRO A 38 15.97 11.54 6.73
N VAL A 39 15.75 12.62 5.96
CA VAL A 39 14.41 12.99 5.49
C VAL A 39 13.90 11.94 4.50
N TYR A 40 14.75 11.50 3.57
CA TYR A 40 14.42 10.39 2.68
C TYR A 40 14.07 9.12 3.45
N ALA A 41 14.89 8.75 4.44
CA ALA A 41 14.66 7.56 5.26
C ALA A 41 13.29 7.60 5.97
N PHE A 42 12.86 8.77 6.43
CA PHE A 42 11.54 8.97 7.03
C PHE A 42 10.42 8.87 6.00
N VAL A 43 10.54 9.55 4.85
CA VAL A 43 9.52 9.51 3.78
C VAL A 43 9.35 8.09 3.24
N PHE A 44 10.45 7.39 2.99
CA PHE A 44 10.42 6.00 2.54
C PHE A 44 9.80 5.08 3.61
N LEU A 45 10.08 5.32 4.89
CA LEU A 45 9.46 4.56 5.99
C LEU A 45 7.94 4.77 6.01
N LEU A 46 7.49 6.02 5.91
CA LEU A 46 6.07 6.36 5.93
C LEU A 46 5.32 5.62 4.82
N PHE A 47 5.82 5.65 3.59
CA PHE A 47 5.18 4.94 2.47
C PHE A 47 5.34 3.43 2.56
N ALA A 48 6.46 2.92 3.07
CA ALA A 48 6.63 1.49 3.32
C ALA A 48 5.60 0.98 4.35
N LEU A 49 5.41 1.72 5.45
CA LEU A 49 4.40 1.41 6.46
C LEU A 49 2.98 1.57 5.91
N ALA A 50 2.73 2.56 5.07
CA ALA A 50 1.46 2.71 4.37
C ALA A 50 1.16 1.53 3.43
N SER A 51 2.18 0.95 2.78
CA SER A 51 2.03 -0.22 1.92
C SER A 51 1.79 -1.52 2.69
N VAL A 52 2.17 -1.57 3.97
CA VAL A 52 2.01 -2.74 4.84
C VAL A 52 0.71 -2.67 5.66
N GLY A 53 -0.05 -1.57 5.52
CA GLY A 53 -1.30 -1.39 6.23
C GLY A 53 -1.13 -0.97 7.69
N LEU A 54 -0.18 -0.08 8.00
CA LEU A 54 -0.08 0.48 9.35
C LEU A 54 -1.36 1.27 9.69
N PRO A 55 -1.97 1.08 10.88
CA PRO A 55 -3.08 1.90 11.34
C PRO A 55 -2.79 3.40 11.25
N GLY A 56 -3.76 4.17 10.74
CA GLY A 56 -3.60 5.60 10.47
C GLY A 56 -3.07 5.94 9.08
N THR A 57 -2.76 4.94 8.25
CA THR A 57 -2.43 5.12 6.83
C THR A 57 -3.56 4.62 5.92
N SER A 58 -3.56 5.09 4.67
CA SER A 58 -4.55 4.68 3.67
C SER A 58 -4.55 3.17 3.36
N GLY A 59 -3.43 2.47 3.56
CA GLY A 59 -3.31 1.02 3.29
C GLY A 59 -4.19 0.19 4.21
N PHE A 60 -4.19 0.55 5.50
CA PHE A 60 -4.89 -0.19 6.55
C PHE A 60 -6.41 -0.26 6.31
N VAL A 61 -7.02 0.88 5.97
CA VAL A 61 -8.48 0.96 5.75
C VAL A 61 -8.91 0.01 4.63
N GLY A 62 -8.18 0.01 3.52
CA GLY A 62 -8.50 -0.85 2.38
C GLY A 62 -8.36 -2.33 2.71
N GLU A 63 -7.26 -2.71 3.36
CA GLU A 63 -6.98 -4.10 3.71
C GLU A 63 -7.94 -4.65 4.76
N ILE A 64 -8.29 -3.87 5.78
CA ILE A 64 -9.27 -4.30 6.80
C ILE A 64 -10.66 -4.50 6.19
N LEU A 65 -11.13 -3.59 5.34
CA LEU A 65 -12.45 -3.74 4.69
C LEU A 65 -12.50 -5.01 3.82
N VAL A 66 -11.41 -5.31 3.10
CA VAL A 66 -11.31 -6.54 2.30
C VAL A 66 -11.27 -7.77 3.20
N LEU A 67 -10.52 -7.73 4.31
CA LEU A 67 -10.43 -8.85 5.23
C LEU A 67 -11.76 -9.15 5.92
N VAL A 68 -12.49 -8.12 6.36
CA VAL A 68 -13.83 -8.26 6.96
C VAL A 68 -14.81 -8.86 5.95
N GLY A 69 -14.87 -8.32 4.72
CA GLY A 69 -15.75 -8.85 3.69
C GLY A 69 -15.41 -10.30 3.29
N ALA A 70 -14.12 -10.63 3.21
CA ALA A 70 -13.67 -12.00 2.95
C ALA A 70 -14.00 -12.94 4.11
N PHE A 71 -13.92 -12.46 5.36
CA PHE A 71 -14.24 -13.26 6.54
C PHE A 71 -15.73 -13.62 6.62
N GLU A 72 -16.60 -12.68 6.27
CA GLU A 72 -18.05 -12.93 6.16
C GLU A 72 -18.39 -13.93 5.06
N ALA A 73 -17.66 -13.91 3.94
CA ALA A 73 -17.89 -14.83 2.83
C ALA A 73 -17.30 -16.23 3.08
N ASN A 74 -16.05 -16.32 3.55
CA ASN A 74 -15.36 -17.59 3.83
C ASN A 74 -14.13 -17.40 4.74
N THR A 75 -14.18 -17.96 5.95
CA THR A 75 -13.11 -17.89 6.95
C THR A 75 -11.76 -18.43 6.45
N TRP A 76 -11.73 -19.48 5.62
CA TRP A 76 -10.48 -20.05 5.10
C TRP A 76 -9.79 -19.10 4.12
N VAL A 77 -10.58 -18.40 3.29
CA VAL A 77 -10.06 -17.40 2.37
C VAL A 77 -9.49 -16.21 3.14
N ALA A 78 -10.20 -15.75 4.18
CA ALA A 78 -9.70 -14.69 5.06
C ALA A 78 -8.38 -15.07 5.76
N ALA A 79 -8.24 -16.33 6.22
CA ALA A 79 -6.99 -16.81 6.81
C ALA A 79 -5.83 -16.78 5.81
N LEU A 80 -6.05 -17.17 4.55
CA LEU A 80 -5.03 -17.08 3.51
C LEU A 80 -4.64 -15.63 3.19
N ILE A 81 -5.60 -14.72 3.16
CA ILE A 81 -5.35 -13.28 2.97
C ILE A 81 -4.47 -12.74 4.11
N ALA A 82 -4.79 -13.08 5.36
CA ALA A 82 -4.03 -12.65 6.52
C ALA A 82 -2.56 -13.13 6.46
N ILE A 83 -2.31 -14.37 6.02
CA ILE A 83 -0.94 -14.88 5.81
C ILE A 83 -0.22 -14.05 4.74
N GLY A 84 -0.89 -13.74 3.63
CA GLY A 84 -0.35 -12.89 2.57
C GLY A 84 0.05 -11.49 3.06
N MET A 85 -0.79 -10.88 3.91
CA MET A 85 -0.49 -9.58 4.53
C MET A 85 0.77 -9.66 5.41
N VAL A 86 0.91 -10.70 6.23
CA VAL A 86 2.10 -10.89 7.09
C VAL A 86 3.36 -11.07 6.26
N LEU A 87 3.32 -11.84 5.18
CA LEU A 87 4.45 -12.03 4.28
C LEU A 87 4.83 -10.73 3.56
N GLY A 88 3.85 -9.96 3.11
CA GLY A 88 4.07 -8.62 2.52
C GLY A 88 4.73 -7.66 3.50
N ALA A 89 4.25 -7.63 4.75
CA ALA A 89 4.83 -6.87 5.84
C ALA A 89 6.30 -7.23 6.10
N ALA A 90 6.56 -8.53 6.22
CA ALA A 90 7.91 -9.05 6.45
C ALA A 90 8.87 -8.66 5.33
N TYR A 91 8.45 -8.79 4.07
CA TYR A 91 9.25 -8.41 2.91
C TYR A 91 9.57 -6.90 2.90
N MET A 92 8.57 -6.05 3.09
CA MET A 92 8.76 -4.59 3.05
C MET A 92 9.66 -4.07 4.17
N LEU A 93 9.48 -4.58 5.39
CA LEU A 93 10.34 -4.22 6.52
C LEU A 93 11.77 -4.75 6.35
N TYR A 94 11.91 -5.96 5.78
CA TYR A 94 13.22 -6.51 5.44
C TYR A 94 13.93 -5.65 4.38
N LEU A 95 13.22 -5.23 3.33
CA LEU A 95 13.74 -4.32 2.31
C LEU A 95 14.16 -2.97 2.92
N TYR A 96 13.30 -2.36 3.72
CA TYR A 96 13.59 -1.09 4.40
C TYR A 96 14.87 -1.20 5.23
N ARG A 97 15.02 -2.27 6.01
CA ARG A 97 16.22 -2.50 6.82
C ARG A 97 17.48 -2.60 5.97
N ARG A 98 17.44 -3.30 4.83
CA ARG A 98 18.62 -3.48 3.98
C ARG A 98 19.06 -2.19 3.27
N VAL A 99 18.11 -1.32 2.93
CA VAL A 99 18.38 -0.09 2.18
C VAL A 99 18.78 1.06 3.11
N ILE A 100 18.05 1.22 4.22
CA ILE A 100 18.16 2.40 5.09
C ILE A 100 19.14 2.20 6.25
N PHE A 101 19.11 1.03 6.88
CA PHE A 101 19.99 0.73 8.03
C PHE A 101 21.26 0.01 7.58
N GLY A 102 22.29 0.00 8.45
CA GLY A 102 23.58 -0.62 8.19
C GLY A 102 24.74 0.37 8.20
N GLU A 103 25.96 -0.15 8.02
CA GLU A 103 27.17 0.68 8.03
C GLU A 103 27.41 1.33 6.66
N LEU A 104 27.77 2.62 6.69
CA LEU A 104 28.13 3.41 5.51
C LEU A 104 29.56 3.09 5.07
N THR A 105 29.77 1.88 4.57
CA THR A 105 31.13 1.37 4.25
C THR A 105 31.65 1.84 2.88
N LYS A 106 30.81 2.46 2.04
CA LYS A 106 31.15 2.78 0.65
C LYS A 106 31.39 4.27 0.44
N ASP A 107 32.54 4.62 -0.14
CA ASP A 107 32.96 6.02 -0.32
C ASP A 107 31.99 6.84 -1.19
N HIS A 108 31.31 6.24 -2.17
CA HIS A 108 30.30 6.92 -2.99
C HIS A 108 29.03 7.34 -2.22
N LEU A 109 28.77 6.77 -1.04
CA LEU A 109 27.63 7.17 -0.21
C LEU A 109 27.96 8.36 0.71
N LYS A 110 29.24 8.70 0.86
CA LYS A 110 29.67 9.73 1.82
C LYS A 110 29.34 11.15 1.39
N ASP A 111 29.11 11.39 0.10
CA ASP A 111 28.76 12.72 -0.44
C ASP A 111 27.31 12.81 -0.91
N ILE A 112 26.51 11.78 -0.66
CA ILE A 112 25.10 11.79 -1.05
C ILE A 112 24.35 12.90 -0.31
N LEU A 113 23.53 13.64 -1.05
CA LEU A 113 22.69 14.71 -0.54
C LEU A 113 21.30 14.14 -0.22
N ASP A 114 20.69 14.64 0.85
CA ASP A 114 19.30 14.36 1.19
C ASP A 114 18.33 14.94 0.14
N LEU A 115 17.03 14.81 0.39
CA LEU A 115 15.98 15.35 -0.46
C LEU A 115 16.13 16.86 -0.66
N ASP A 116 16.10 17.31 -1.93
CA ASP A 116 15.98 18.72 -2.27
C ASP A 116 14.55 19.22 -2.02
N ARG A 117 14.39 20.54 -1.87
CA ARG A 117 13.09 21.19 -1.65
C ARG A 117 12.05 20.83 -2.72
N ARG A 118 12.50 20.63 -3.96
CA ARG A 118 11.63 20.19 -5.06
C ARG A 118 11.11 18.78 -4.84
N GLU A 119 11.97 17.85 -4.44
CA GLU A 119 11.57 16.46 -4.16
C GLU A 119 10.61 16.41 -2.96
N VAL A 120 10.89 17.18 -1.90
CA VAL A 120 9.99 17.31 -0.74
C VAL A 120 8.63 17.87 -1.15
N ALA A 121 8.58 18.89 -2.02
CA ALA A 121 7.33 19.46 -2.50
C ALA A 121 6.47 18.46 -3.29
N VAL A 122 7.10 17.48 -3.96
CA VAL A 122 6.39 16.42 -4.68
C VAL A 122 5.88 15.34 -3.73
N PHE A 123 6.64 15.00 -2.68
CA PHE A 123 6.21 14.02 -1.69
C PHE A 123 5.15 14.55 -0.73
N ALA A 124 5.19 15.83 -0.37
CA ALA A 124 4.28 16.45 0.58
C ALA A 124 2.78 16.18 0.29
N PRO A 125 2.25 16.41 -0.93
CA PRO A 125 0.85 16.11 -1.22
C PRO A 125 0.53 14.62 -1.12
N LEU A 126 1.45 13.74 -1.49
CA LEU A 126 1.26 12.29 -1.40
C LEU A 126 1.16 11.83 0.06
N VAL A 127 2.03 12.36 0.94
CA VAL A 127 1.99 12.08 2.38
C VAL A 127 0.66 12.56 2.97
N ILE A 128 0.23 13.77 2.63
CA ILE A 128 -1.02 14.36 3.13
C ILE A 128 -2.21 13.47 2.73
N ILE A 129 -2.30 13.05 1.47
CA ILE A 129 -3.41 12.22 1.00
C ILE A 129 -3.41 10.85 1.69
N VAL A 130 -2.24 10.20 1.85
CA VAL A 130 -2.14 8.90 2.53
C VAL A 130 -2.62 8.98 3.98
N LEU A 131 -2.23 10.05 4.70
CA LEU A 131 -2.67 10.25 6.08
C LEU A 131 -4.14 10.65 6.16
N TRP A 132 -4.62 11.52 5.26
CA TRP A 132 -6.03 11.91 5.21
C TRP A 132 -6.92 10.69 4.97
N MET A 133 -6.61 9.86 3.98
CA MET A 133 -7.35 8.62 3.74
C MET A 133 -7.31 7.65 4.91
N GLY A 134 -6.23 7.62 5.69
CA GLY A 134 -6.10 6.76 6.86
C GLY A 134 -6.88 7.26 8.07
N ILE A 135 -6.90 8.57 8.32
CA ILE A 135 -7.55 9.20 9.47
C ILE A 135 -9.05 9.40 9.23
N TYR A 136 -9.42 9.84 8.03
CA TYR A 136 -10.81 10.14 7.66
C TYR A 136 -11.18 9.48 6.31
N PRO A 137 -11.40 8.16 6.31
CA PRO A 137 -11.70 7.41 5.09
C PRO A 137 -13.08 7.72 4.50
N ALA A 138 -14.02 8.24 5.30
CA ALA A 138 -15.39 8.54 4.88
C ALA A 138 -15.46 9.45 3.64
N SER A 139 -14.54 10.44 3.53
CA SER A 139 -14.44 11.32 2.34
C SER A 139 -14.33 10.57 1.01
N PHE A 140 -13.76 9.35 1.02
CA PHE A 140 -13.57 8.54 -0.18
C PHE A 140 -14.60 7.41 -0.26
N LEU A 141 -14.93 6.79 0.87
CA LEU A 141 -15.89 5.69 0.93
C LEU A 141 -17.32 6.15 0.57
N ASP A 142 -17.74 7.31 1.05
CA ASP A 142 -19.10 7.82 0.83
C ASP A 142 -19.39 8.08 -0.65
N VAL A 143 -18.37 8.50 -1.40
CA VAL A 143 -18.47 8.71 -2.85
C VAL A 143 -18.69 7.38 -3.59
N MET A 144 -18.12 6.27 -3.08
CA MET A 144 -18.24 4.95 -3.69
C MET A 144 -19.49 4.19 -3.22
N ASN A 145 -20.02 4.51 -2.04
CA ASN A 145 -21.08 3.76 -1.37
C ASN A 145 -22.34 3.58 -2.24
N ALA A 146 -22.82 4.62 -2.91
CA ALA A 146 -24.02 4.54 -3.74
C ALA A 146 -23.84 3.58 -4.93
N SER A 147 -22.75 3.71 -5.67
CA SER A 147 -22.44 2.88 -6.83
C SER A 147 -22.18 1.42 -6.44
N VAL A 148 -21.46 1.18 -5.35
CA VAL A 148 -21.18 -0.18 -4.84
C VAL A 148 -22.47 -0.85 -4.35
N THR A 149 -23.35 -0.12 -3.66
CA THR A 149 -24.63 -0.67 -3.18
C THR A 149 -25.52 -1.10 -4.36
N ASN A 150 -25.60 -0.29 -5.41
CA ASN A 150 -26.36 -0.64 -6.60
C ASN A 150 -25.79 -1.91 -7.26
N LEU A 151 -24.47 -2.01 -7.40
CA LEU A 151 -23.81 -3.18 -7.96
C LEU A 151 -24.10 -4.46 -7.16
N VAL A 152 -24.03 -4.39 -5.82
CA VAL A 152 -24.30 -5.53 -4.94
C VAL A 152 -25.77 -5.95 -5.03
N ASN A 153 -26.70 -5.00 -5.10
CA ASN A 153 -28.13 -5.30 -5.23
C ASN A 153 -28.47 -5.97 -6.57
N GLU A 154 -27.90 -5.49 -7.67
CA GLU A 154 -28.04 -6.11 -9.00
C GLU A 154 -27.46 -7.52 -9.00
N TYR A 155 -26.28 -7.73 -8.42
CA TYR A 155 -25.65 -9.04 -8.29
C TYR A 155 -26.52 -10.03 -7.51
N ASN A 156 -27.05 -9.62 -6.36
CA ASN A 156 -27.93 -10.46 -5.55
C ASN A 156 -29.23 -10.81 -6.27
N THR A 157 -29.82 -9.84 -6.98
CA THR A 157 -31.03 -10.07 -7.79
C THR A 157 -30.78 -11.08 -8.90
N ALA A 158 -29.64 -10.98 -9.59
CA ALA A 158 -29.24 -11.93 -10.63
C ALA A 158 -29.01 -13.35 -10.07
N LEU A 159 -28.41 -13.46 -8.88
CA LEU A 159 -28.24 -14.74 -8.19
C LEU A 159 -29.59 -15.41 -7.86
N THR A 160 -30.55 -14.65 -7.33
CA THR A 160 -31.90 -15.17 -7.03
C THR A 160 -32.61 -15.62 -8.30
N ALA A 161 -32.59 -14.81 -9.36
CA ALA A 161 -33.20 -15.17 -10.64
C ALA A 161 -32.57 -16.44 -11.26
N ALA A 162 -31.24 -16.60 -11.14
CA ALA A 162 -30.56 -17.81 -11.61
C ALA A 162 -30.98 -19.05 -10.81
N ALA A 163 -31.10 -18.94 -9.48
CA ALA A 163 -31.57 -20.02 -8.62
C ALA A 163 -33.01 -20.46 -8.97
N ASP A 164 -33.92 -19.50 -9.17
CA ASP A 164 -35.32 -19.78 -9.53
C ASP A 164 -35.45 -20.47 -10.91
N SER A 165 -34.58 -20.10 -11.85
CA SER A 165 -34.54 -20.73 -13.19
C SER A 165 -34.09 -22.19 -13.13
N GLN A 166 -33.14 -22.53 -12.25
CA GLN A 166 -32.68 -23.91 -12.07
C GLN A 166 -33.75 -24.80 -11.42
N ILE A 167 -34.49 -24.27 -10.44
CA ILE A 167 -35.60 -24.99 -9.79
C ILE A 167 -36.71 -25.31 -10.81
N THR A 168 -37.06 -24.35 -11.66
CA THR A 168 -38.09 -24.52 -12.69
C THR A 168 -37.70 -25.53 -13.78
N THR A 169 -36.40 -25.70 -14.04
CA THR A 169 -35.89 -26.65 -15.04
C THR A 169 -35.75 -28.06 -14.47
N ALA A 170 -35.47 -28.20 -13.18
CA ALA A 170 -35.37 -29.50 -12.49
C ALA A 170 -36.73 -30.14 -12.15
N SER A 171 -37.83 -29.35 -12.16
CA SER A 171 -39.20 -29.84 -11.93
C SER A 171 -39.93 -30.29 -13.21
N ARG A 172 -39.23 -30.38 -14.36
CA ARG A 172 -39.72 -30.94 -15.63
C ARG A 172 -38.93 -32.20 -15.97
#